data_AF-A0A960UD92-F1
#
_entry.id   AF-A0A960UD92-F1
#
_cell.length_a   1.000
_cell.length_b   1.000
_cell.length_c   1.000
_cell.angle_alpha   90.00
_cell.angle_beta   90.00
_cell.angle_gamma   90.00
#
_symmetry.space_group_name_H-M   'P 1'
#
loop_
_entity.id
_entity.type
_entity.pdbx_description
1 polymer ?
#
loop_
_entity_poly.entity_id
_entity_poly.type
_entity_poly.pdbx_seq_one_letter_code
_entity_poly.pdbx_strand_id
1 'polypeptide(L)'
;MLEELTRQDYKWGFVTDIEADTVPPGLNEDVIRLISAKKGEPEWLLDWRLKAFRHWQTLDEPHWAKVEYPAVDYQAISYYSAPKA
;
A
#
# COMPACT_ATOMS: atom_id res chain seq x y z
N MET A 1 0.51 35.46 -31.01
CA MET A 1 1.83 35.48 -30.32
C MET A 1 1.78 34.97 -28.87
N LEU A 2 0.62 34.95 -28.20
CA LEU A 2 0.49 34.41 -26.83
C LEU A 2 0.04 32.92 -26.78
N GLU A 3 -0.65 32.43 -27.81
CA GLU A 3 -1.20 31.07 -27.89
C GLU A 3 -0.16 29.96 -28.18
N GLU A 4 1.02 30.33 -28.69
CA GLU A 4 2.09 29.38 -29.05
C GLU A 4 2.93 28.96 -27.84
N LEU A 5 2.99 29.81 -26.82
CA LEU A 5 3.69 29.57 -25.55
C LEU A 5 2.88 28.69 -24.59
N THR A 6 1.55 28.75 -24.64
CA THR A 6 0.65 27.95 -23.78
C THR A 6 0.46 26.51 -24.27
N ARG A 7 0.88 26.20 -25.51
CA ARG A 7 0.77 24.87 -26.13
C ARG A 7 2.02 24.00 -25.98
N GLN A 8 3.08 24.51 -25.36
CA GLN A 8 4.26 23.69 -25.08
C GLN A 8 3.96 22.80 -23.89
N ASP A 9 3.70 21.52 -24.17
CA ASP A 9 3.64 20.48 -23.14
C ASP A 9 4.94 20.54 -22.32
N TYR A 10 4.78 20.59 -21.01
CA TYR A 10 5.87 20.74 -20.05
C TYR A 10 6.91 19.61 -20.23
N LYS A 11 8.02 19.91 -20.93
CA LYS A 11 9.06 18.93 -21.30
C LYS A 11 9.88 18.38 -20.12
N TRP A 12 9.69 18.91 -18.91
CA TRP A 12 10.55 18.66 -17.75
C TRP A 12 9.83 17.91 -16.63
N GLY A 13 9.01 16.92 -16.96
CA GLY A 13 8.52 15.97 -15.96
C GLY A 13 9.71 15.20 -15.39
N PHE A 14 10.10 15.49 -14.16
CA PHE A 14 11.07 14.70 -13.42
C PHE A 14 10.42 13.34 -13.09
N VAL A 15 10.50 12.38 -14.01
CA VAL A 15 10.12 11.00 -13.77
C VAL A 15 11.41 10.22 -13.51
N THR A 16 11.61 9.81 -12.27
CA THR A 16 12.65 8.85 -11.92
C THR A 16 11.97 7.49 -11.86
N ASP A 17 12.35 6.60 -12.77
CA ASP A 17 11.93 5.20 -12.71
C ASP A 17 12.66 4.54 -11.55
N ILE A 18 11.99 4.47 -10.40
CA ILE A 18 12.52 3.81 -9.21
C ILE A 18 11.97 2.40 -9.24
N GLU A 19 12.83 1.42 -9.53
CA GLU A 19 12.45 0.02 -9.38
C GLU A 19 12.01 -0.21 -7.94
N ALA A 20 10.80 -0.72 -7.71
CA ALA A 20 10.29 -0.99 -6.36
C ALA A 20 10.18 -2.50 -6.12
N ASP A 21 10.64 -2.96 -4.96
CA ASP A 21 10.34 -4.31 -4.48
C ASP A 21 8.95 -4.29 -3.82
N THR A 22 7.97 -4.83 -4.54
CA THR A 22 6.55 -4.83 -4.14
C THR A 22 6.10 -6.27 -3.89
N VAL A 23 5.54 -6.52 -2.71
CA VAL A 23 4.97 -7.83 -2.37
C VAL A 23 3.67 -8.03 -3.16
N PRO A 24 3.35 -9.26 -3.61
CA PRO A 24 2.08 -9.54 -4.28
C PRO A 24 0.87 -9.04 -3.47
N PRO A 25 -0.23 -8.65 -4.15
CA PRO A 25 -1.43 -8.22 -3.48
C PRO A 25 -1.99 -9.33 -2.60
N GLY A 26 -2.55 -8.94 -1.46
CA GLY A 26 -3.12 -9.85 -0.48
C GLY A 26 -2.53 -9.69 0.91
N LEU A 27 -3.35 -9.95 1.92
CA LEU A 27 -2.96 -9.89 3.32
C LEU A 27 -3.19 -11.23 3.99
N ASN A 28 -2.10 -11.88 4.38
CA ASN A 28 -2.08 -13.10 5.18
C ASN A 28 -0.92 -13.06 6.18
N GLU A 29 -0.84 -14.07 7.07
CA GLU A 29 0.23 -14.12 8.08
C GLU A 29 1.64 -14.21 7.46
N ASP A 30 1.78 -14.88 6.31
CA ASP A 30 3.07 -15.04 5.62
C ASP A 30 3.58 -13.70 5.07
N VAL A 31 2.68 -12.89 4.49
CA VAL A 31 2.97 -11.53 4.03
C VAL A 31 3.39 -10.66 5.22
N ILE A 32 2.71 -10.75 6.36
CA ILE A 32 3.07 -10.01 7.57
C ILE A 32 4.46 -10.41 8.06
N ARG A 33 4.78 -11.70 8.10
CA ARG A 33 6.11 -12.22 8.46
C ARG A 33 7.19 -11.75 7.48
N LEU A 34 6.90 -11.79 6.18
CA LEU A 34 7.81 -11.31 5.13
C LEU A 34 8.11 -9.81 5.30
N ILE A 35 7.09 -8.99 5.53
CA ILE A 35 7.23 -7.54 5.74
C ILE A 35 8.07 -7.26 6.98
N SER A 36 7.77 -7.95 8.08
CA SER A 36 8.48 -7.79 9.35
C SER A 36 9.96 -8.17 9.22
N ALA A 37 10.25 -9.27 8.53
CA ALA A 37 11.62 -9.71 8.22
C ALA A 37 12.36 -8.70 7.33
N LYS A 38 11.72 -8.20 6.26
CA LYS A 38 12.31 -7.17 5.38
C LYS A 38 12.64 -5.88 6.11
N LYS A 39 11.86 -5.53 7.14
CA LYS A 39 12.07 -4.33 7.96
C LYS A 39 13.03 -4.52 9.13
N GLY A 40 13.48 -5.75 9.41
CA GLY A 40 14.33 -6.05 10.57
C GLY A 40 13.64 -5.75 11.89
N GLU A 41 12.33 -5.96 11.97
CA GLU A 41 11.54 -5.67 13.17
C GLU A 41 11.84 -6.68 14.30
N PRO A 42 11.78 -6.25 15.57
CA PRO A 42 11.91 -7.15 16.71
C PRO A 42 10.70 -8.09 16.85
N GLU A 43 10.90 -9.26 17.46
CA GLU A 43 9.90 -10.33 17.55
C GLU A 43 8.57 -9.90 18.19
N TRP A 44 8.63 -9.06 19.23
CA TRP A 44 7.43 -8.55 19.89
C TRP A 44 6.53 -7.74 18.93
N LEU A 45 7.12 -7.06 17.94
CA LEU A 45 6.38 -6.26 16.96
C LEU A 45 5.73 -7.16 15.90
N LEU A 46 6.40 -8.25 15.51
CA LEU A 46 5.80 -9.29 14.67
C LEU A 46 4.58 -9.90 15.36
N ASP A 47 4.71 -10.29 16.63
CA ASP A 47 3.60 -10.84 17.40
C ASP A 47 2.43 -9.86 17.53
N TRP A 48 2.74 -8.57 17.72
CA TRP A 48 1.73 -7.52 17.76
C TRP A 48 0.99 -7.39 16.43
N ARG A 49 1.71 -7.40 15.29
CA ARG A 49 1.10 -7.37 13.95
C ARG A 49 0.21 -8.58 13.69
N LEU A 50 0.66 -9.78 14.08
CA LEU A 50 -0.10 -11.01 13.91
C LEU A 50 -1.38 -11.00 14.76
N LYS A 51 -1.30 -10.52 16.01
CA LYS A 51 -2.48 -10.34 16.87
C LYS A 51 -3.47 -9.34 16.27
N ALA A 52 -2.98 -8.22 15.75
CA ALA A 52 -3.82 -7.21 15.10
C ALA A 52 -4.54 -7.79 13.86
N PHE A 53 -3.83 -8.56 13.03
CA PHE A 53 -4.41 -9.20 11.85
C PHE A 53 -5.51 -10.20 12.22
N ARG A 54 -5.27 -11.06 13.21
CA ARG A 54 -6.28 -12.01 13.70
C ARG A 54 -7.50 -11.32 14.27
N HIS A 55 -7.31 -10.22 15.00
CA HIS A 55 -8.41 -9.43 15.50
C HIS A 55 -9.20 -8.78 14.36
N TRP A 56 -8.50 -8.18 13.39
CA TRP A 56 -9.11 -7.55 12.23
C TRP A 56 -9.99 -8.51 11.41
N GLN A 57 -9.58 -9.78 11.26
CA GLN A 57 -10.41 -10.81 10.61
C GLN A 57 -11.75 -11.07 11.29
N THR A 58 -11.91 -10.70 12.57
CA THR A 58 -13.16 -10.85 13.32
C THR A 58 -14.07 -9.62 13.24
N LEU A 59 -13.60 -8.55 12.61
CA LEU A 59 -14.33 -7.29 12.49
C LEU A 59 -15.08 -7.24 11.16
N ASP A 60 -16.30 -6.74 11.20
CA ASP A 60 -17.07 -6.39 10.01
C ASP A 60 -16.78 -4.95 9.59
N GLU A 61 -16.89 -4.67 8.29
CA GLU A 61 -16.75 -3.32 7.75
C GLU A 61 -17.87 -2.41 8.32
N PRO A 62 -17.54 -1.28 8.96
CA PRO A 62 -18.54 -0.41 9.54
C PRO A 62 -19.25 0.46 8.49
N HIS A 63 -20.59 0.43 8.49
CA HIS A 63 -21.43 1.21 7.56
C HIS A 63 -22.24 2.34 8.24
N TRP A 64 -21.81 2.83 9.41
CA TRP A 64 -22.52 3.90 10.12
C TRP A 64 -22.45 5.26 9.40
N ALA A 65 -21.49 5.44 8.49
CA ALA A 65 -21.36 6.66 7.71
C ALA A 65 -22.35 6.67 6.54
N LYS A 66 -23.02 7.80 6.31
CA LYS A 66 -23.95 7.98 5.18
C LYS A 66 -23.18 8.30 3.88
N VAL A 67 -22.34 7.37 3.46
CA VAL A 67 -21.57 7.44 2.21
C VAL A 67 -21.77 6.13 1.45
N GLU A 68 -21.95 6.24 0.14
CA GLU A 68 -22.01 5.09 -0.75
C GLU A 68 -20.65 4.93 -1.42
N TYR A 69 -20.03 3.76 -1.22
CA TYR A 69 -18.77 3.38 -1.87
C TYR A 69 -18.82 1.89 -2.20
N PRO A 70 -18.13 1.45 -3.27
CA PRO A 70 -17.98 0.03 -3.54
C PRO A 70 -17.19 -0.63 -2.41
N ALA A 71 -17.56 -1.86 -2.04
CA ALA A 71 -16.85 -2.62 -1.01
C ALA A 71 -15.35 -2.70 -1.31
N VAL A 72 -14.53 -2.53 -0.27
CA VAL A 72 -13.08 -2.54 -0.42
C VAL A 72 -12.59 -3.97 -0.60
N ASP A 73 -11.95 -4.26 -1.73
CA ASP A 73 -11.22 -5.52 -1.90
C ASP A 73 -9.85 -5.41 -1.21
N TYR A 74 -9.82 -5.78 0.08
CA TYR A 74 -8.59 -5.79 0.87
C TYR A 74 -7.52 -6.74 0.30
N GLN A 75 -7.90 -7.76 -0.47
CA GLN A 75 -6.94 -8.69 -1.07
C GLN A 75 -6.34 -8.19 -2.38
N ALA A 76 -6.91 -7.14 -2.98
CA ALA A 76 -6.33 -6.48 -4.15
C ALA A 76 -5.18 -5.50 -3.80
N ILE A 77 -4.96 -5.23 -2.51
CA ILE A 77 -3.99 -4.23 -2.04
C ILE A 77 -2.62 -4.90 -1.85
N SER A 78 -1.56 -4.24 -2.32
CA SER A 78 -0.18 -4.57 -1.92
C SER A 78 0.19 -3.83 -0.64
N TYR A 79 0.52 -4.58 0.40
CA TYR A 79 0.80 -4.05 1.75
C TYR A 79 2.27 -3.67 1.99
N TYR A 80 3.13 -3.86 0.98
CA TYR A 80 4.52 -3.47 1.04
C TYR A 80 5.06 -3.14 -0.34
N SER A 81 5.61 -1.94 -0.46
CA SER A 81 6.42 -1.49 -1.59
C SER A 81 7.55 -0.64 -1.04
N ALA A 82 8.78 -0.96 -1.42
CA ALA A 82 9.95 -0.18 -1.07
C ALA A 82 10.78 0.11 -2.32
N PRO A 83 11.27 1.34 -2.51
CA PRO A 83 12.16 1.66 -3.62
C PRO A 83 13.46 0.86 -3.48
N LYS A 84 13.95 0.27 -4.57
CA LYS A 84 15.31 -0.24 -4.66
C LYS A 84 16.24 0.98 -4.63
N ALA A 85 17.20 0.95 -3.70
CA ALA A 85 18.22 1.99 -3.55
C ALA A 85 19.35 1.81 -4.56
#